data_AF-A0A084ALB4-F1
#
_entry.id   AF-A0A084ALB4-F1
#
_cell.length_a   1.000
_cell.length_b   1.000
_cell.length_c   1.000
_cell.angle_alpha   90.00
_cell.angle_beta   90.00
_cell.angle_gamma   90.00
#
_symmetry.space_group_name_H-M   'P 1'
#
loop_
_entity.id
_entity.type
_entity.pdbx_description
1 polymer ?
#
loop_
_entity_poly.entity_id
_entity_poly.type
_entity_poly.pdbx_seq_one_letter_code
_entity_poly.pdbx_strand_id
1 'polypeptide(L)'
;MDGLNPYRTTRVAEILADFQTLQYYIAAAPVEPENPDDYYTEGWAALRQCAIDGQNILDVAADTSVPTASDADEQQKAELKQIHLDAYSRRHEGQKIYLRQAAAQRWIKYREQVLQGDRPSSRNRSPLRACDNQLRAELAAVSDEYIYSELQASDAAMGRWTAEDPSLRSVLRWLRGRR
;
A
#
# COMPACT_ATOMS: atom_id res chain seq x y z
N MET A 1 -28.60 -6.40 -18.64
CA MET A 1 -28.05 -7.60 -17.98
C MET A 1 -26.90 -8.19 -18.78
N ASP A 2 -25.66 -7.94 -18.35
CA ASP A 2 -24.45 -8.49 -18.99
C ASP A 2 -23.98 -9.83 -18.38
N GLY A 3 -24.62 -10.27 -17.29
CA GLY A 3 -24.31 -11.53 -16.62
C GLY A 3 -22.96 -11.52 -15.89
N LEU A 4 -22.29 -10.38 -15.77
CA LEU A 4 -20.94 -10.28 -15.20
C LEU A 4 -20.92 -9.94 -13.70
N ASN A 5 -22.07 -9.64 -13.10
CA ASN A 5 -22.18 -9.31 -11.68
C ASN A 5 -21.57 -10.38 -10.74
N PRO A 6 -21.71 -11.70 -10.98
CA PRO A 6 -21.01 -12.71 -10.18
C PRO A 6 -19.47 -12.58 -10.23
N TYR A 7 -18.90 -12.28 -11.41
CA TYR A 7 -17.46 -12.08 -11.57
C TYR A 7 -16.99 -10.81 -10.84
N ARG A 8 -17.76 -9.72 -10.92
CA ARG A 8 -17.50 -8.46 -10.19
C ARG A 8 -17.50 -8.68 -8.69
N THR A 9 -18.48 -9.41 -8.17
CA THR A 9 -18.56 -9.74 -6.73
C THR A 9 -17.32 -10.53 -6.28
N THR A 10 -16.93 -11.57 -7.01
CA THR A 10 -15.73 -12.35 -6.70
C THR A 10 -14.48 -11.47 -6.73
N ARG A 11 -14.32 -10.64 -7.76
CA ARG A 11 -13.15 -9.77 -7.89
C ARG A 11 -13.04 -8.73 -6.77
N VAL A 12 -14.16 -8.14 -6.38
CA VAL A 12 -14.21 -7.25 -5.21
C VAL A 12 -13.77 -7.99 -3.94
N ALA A 13 -14.27 -9.21 -3.72
CA ALA A 13 -13.92 -10.00 -2.54
C ALA A 13 -12.42 -10.34 -2.49
N GLU A 14 -11.81 -10.72 -3.62
CA GLU A 14 -10.36 -10.98 -3.72
C GLU A 14 -9.54 -9.75 -3.33
N ILE A 15 -9.88 -8.59 -3.89
CA ILE A 15 -9.16 -7.33 -3.62
C ILE A 15 -9.30 -6.90 -2.16
N LEU A 16 -10.49 -7.05 -1.58
CA LEU A 16 -10.72 -6.75 -0.16
C LEU A 16 -9.94 -7.68 0.76
N ALA A 17 -9.80 -8.97 0.41
CA ALA A 17 -9.00 -9.92 1.17
C ALA A 17 -7.49 -9.58 1.11
N ASP A 18 -6.98 -9.20 -0.06
CA ASP A 18 -5.60 -8.70 -0.19
C ASP A 18 -5.40 -7.43 0.66
N PHE A 19 -6.35 -6.50 0.59
CA PHE A 19 -6.26 -5.26 1.37
C PHE A 19 -6.29 -5.52 2.87
N GLN A 20 -7.13 -6.44 3.35
CA GLN A 20 -7.16 -6.86 4.76
C GLN A 20 -5.81 -7.43 5.20
N THR A 21 -5.16 -8.21 4.35
CA THR A 21 -3.82 -8.73 4.61
C THR A 21 -2.79 -7.60 4.74
N LEU A 22 -2.86 -6.60 3.86
CA LEU A 22 -1.99 -5.41 3.95
C LEU A 22 -2.24 -4.61 5.23
N GLN A 23 -3.50 -4.41 5.61
CA GLN A 23 -3.85 -3.72 6.87
C GLN A 23 -3.20 -4.40 8.08
N TYR A 24 -3.27 -5.73 8.14
CA TYR A 24 -2.64 -6.50 9.21
C TYR A 24 -1.13 -6.22 9.31
N TYR A 25 -0.40 -6.30 8.19
CA TYR A 25 1.04 -6.09 8.19
C TYR A 25 1.44 -4.64 8.45
N ILE A 26 0.65 -3.68 7.99
CA ILE A 26 0.88 -2.25 8.24
C ILE A 26 0.70 -1.95 9.74
N ALA A 27 -0.38 -2.45 10.34
CA ALA A 27 -0.67 -2.24 11.75
C ALA A 27 0.33 -2.95 12.70
N ALA A 28 0.91 -4.07 12.26
CA ALA A 28 1.88 -4.83 13.06
C ALA A 28 3.30 -4.23 13.06
N ALA A 29 3.56 -3.19 12.27
CA ALA A 29 4.90 -2.62 12.14
C ALA A 29 5.33 -1.86 13.41
N PRO A 30 6.60 -1.96 13.83
CA PRO A 30 7.09 -1.15 14.93
C PRO A 30 7.16 0.32 14.51
N VAL A 31 6.70 1.22 15.38
CA VAL A 31 6.71 2.68 15.15
C VAL A 31 7.69 3.42 16.04
N GLU A 32 8.22 2.75 17.07
CA GLU A 32 9.17 3.31 18.02
C GLU A 32 10.44 2.45 18.06
N PRO A 33 11.64 3.08 18.03
CA PRO A 33 12.89 2.39 18.27
C PRO A 33 13.04 2.02 19.75
N GLU A 34 13.77 0.94 20.01
CA GLU A 34 14.20 0.61 21.37
C GLU A 34 15.18 1.65 21.93
N ASN A 35 16.04 2.22 21.07
CA ASN A 35 16.97 3.29 21.43
C ASN A 35 16.41 4.67 21.02
N PRO A 36 16.19 5.60 21.97
CA PRO A 36 15.73 6.95 21.67
C PRO A 36 16.62 7.74 20.70
N ASP A 37 17.93 7.45 20.66
CA ASP A 37 18.87 8.12 19.74
C ASP A 37 18.53 7.84 18.27
N ASP A 38 17.85 6.71 17.97
CA ASP A 38 17.47 6.34 16.61
C ASP A 38 16.13 6.97 16.18
N TYR A 39 15.41 7.66 17.08
CA TYR A 39 14.07 8.20 16.80
C TYR A 39 14.03 9.07 15.55
N TYR A 40 15.00 9.97 15.39
CA TYR A 40 15.06 10.91 14.27
C TYR A 40 15.78 10.38 13.02
N THR A 41 16.17 9.11 13.03
CA THR A 41 16.83 8.52 11.86
C THR A 41 15.82 8.23 10.74
N GLU A 42 16.33 8.20 9.52
CA GLU A 42 15.49 8.21 8.30
C GLU A 42 14.56 7.00 8.21
N GLY A 43 15.04 5.80 8.54
CA GLY A 43 14.20 4.60 8.52
C GLY A 43 13.08 4.63 9.57
N TRP A 44 13.38 5.08 10.79
CA TRP A 44 12.35 5.19 11.84
C TRP A 44 11.33 6.30 11.54
N ALA A 45 11.77 7.42 10.96
CA ALA A 45 10.86 8.44 10.45
C ALA A 45 9.96 7.91 9.33
N ALA A 46 10.50 7.12 8.40
CA ALA A 46 9.74 6.51 7.33
C ALA A 46 8.70 5.50 7.86
N LEU A 47 9.03 4.68 8.87
CA LEU A 47 8.08 3.75 9.50
C LEU A 47 6.91 4.47 10.16
N ARG A 48 7.19 5.53 10.94
CA ARG A 48 6.12 6.32 11.55
C ARG A 48 5.21 6.96 10.51
N GLN A 49 5.79 7.48 9.42
CA GLN A 49 4.99 8.00 8.31
C GLN A 49 4.11 6.89 7.70
N CYS A 50 4.64 5.68 7.51
CA CYS A 50 3.85 4.56 7.00
C CYS A 50 2.69 4.18 7.94
N ALA A 51 2.88 4.26 9.27
CA ALA A 51 1.81 4.00 10.23
C ALA A 51 0.71 5.08 10.18
N ILE A 52 1.10 6.36 10.06
CA ILE A 52 0.15 7.47 9.87
C ILE A 52 -0.63 7.29 8.57
N ASP A 53 0.07 7.04 7.46
CA ASP A 53 -0.54 6.82 6.15
C ASP A 53 -1.48 5.61 6.20
N GLY A 54 -1.08 4.55 6.90
CA GLY A 54 -1.88 3.33 7.09
C GLY A 54 -3.19 3.62 7.81
N GLN A 55 -3.12 4.36 8.92
CA GLN A 55 -4.31 4.80 9.67
C GLN A 55 -5.22 5.67 8.80
N ASN A 56 -4.66 6.60 8.03
CA ASN A 56 -5.44 7.48 7.15
C ASN A 56 -6.27 6.68 6.13
N ILE A 57 -5.73 5.60 5.54
CA ILE A 57 -6.51 4.75 4.63
C ILE A 57 -7.70 4.09 5.34
N LEU A 58 -7.58 3.78 6.64
CA LEU A 58 -8.68 3.21 7.43
C LEU A 58 -9.75 4.25 7.75
N ASP A 59 -9.34 5.46 8.09
CA ASP A 59 -10.23 6.54 8.54
C ASP A 59 -11.04 7.13 7.38
N VAL A 60 -10.54 7.02 6.14
CA VAL A 60 -11.28 7.42 4.94
C VAL A 60 -12.45 6.46 4.73
N ALA A 61 -13.67 6.95 4.92
CA ALA A 61 -14.91 6.21 4.64
C ALA A 61 -14.98 5.78 3.17
N ALA A 62 -15.55 4.59 2.92
CA ALA A 62 -15.85 4.16 1.56
C ALA A 62 -17.06 4.93 1.05
N ASP A 63 -16.86 5.81 0.07
CA ASP A 63 -17.96 6.34 -0.73
C ASP A 63 -18.30 5.34 -1.84
N THR A 64 -19.37 4.60 -1.63
CA THR A 64 -19.93 3.63 -2.57
C THR A 64 -21.21 4.14 -3.24
N SER A 65 -21.52 5.44 -3.08
CA SER A 65 -22.76 6.00 -3.60
C SER A 65 -22.76 6.03 -5.13
N VAL A 66 -23.86 5.56 -5.71
CA VAL A 66 -24.12 5.64 -7.15
C VAL A 66 -25.55 6.14 -7.37
N PRO A 67 -25.81 6.90 -8.45
CA PRO A 67 -27.16 7.29 -8.82
C PRO A 67 -28.08 6.07 -8.99
N THR A 68 -29.35 6.21 -8.60
CA THR A 68 -30.34 5.14 -8.77
C THR A 68 -30.59 4.85 -10.25
N ALA A 69 -30.37 3.60 -10.65
CA ALA A 69 -30.71 3.09 -11.96
C ALA A 69 -32.17 2.65 -12.03
N SER A 70 -32.72 2.59 -13.25
CA SER A 70 -34.09 2.15 -13.51
C SER A 70 -34.30 0.63 -13.34
N ASP A 71 -33.21 -0.15 -13.35
CA ASP A 71 -33.23 -1.61 -13.30
C ASP A 71 -32.30 -2.12 -12.19
N ALA A 72 -32.70 -3.19 -11.51
CA ALA A 72 -31.99 -3.71 -10.34
C ALA A 72 -30.62 -4.32 -10.69
N ASP A 73 -30.48 -4.95 -11.86
CA ASP A 73 -29.18 -5.51 -12.28
C ASP A 73 -28.19 -4.43 -12.67
N GLU A 74 -28.68 -3.39 -13.38
CA GLU A 74 -27.83 -2.23 -13.71
C GLU A 74 -27.50 -1.41 -12.45
N GLN A 75 -28.39 -1.35 -11.45
CA GLN A 75 -28.09 -0.79 -10.13
C GLN A 75 -26.96 -1.57 -9.45
N GLN A 76 -27.08 -2.89 -9.35
CA GLN A 76 -26.07 -3.75 -8.73
C GLN A 76 -24.72 -3.63 -9.44
N LYS A 77 -24.72 -3.58 -10.77
CA LYS A 77 -23.52 -3.37 -11.57
C LYS A 77 -22.86 -2.03 -11.26
N ALA A 78 -23.63 -0.94 -11.16
CA ALA A 78 -23.10 0.37 -10.84
C ALA A 78 -22.44 0.37 -9.44
N GLU A 79 -23.12 -0.19 -8.44
CA GLU A 79 -22.60 -0.33 -7.08
C GLU A 79 -21.32 -1.16 -7.05
N LEU A 80 -21.30 -2.32 -7.70
CA LEU A 80 -20.12 -3.20 -7.77
C LEU A 80 -18.93 -2.50 -8.44
N LYS A 81 -19.15 -1.71 -9.50
CA LYS A 81 -18.07 -0.95 -10.14
C LYS A 81 -17.49 0.12 -9.23
N GLN A 82 -18.34 0.81 -8.46
CA GLN A 82 -17.90 1.82 -7.50
C GLN A 82 -17.12 1.18 -6.35
N ILE A 83 -17.63 0.09 -5.77
CA ILE A 83 -16.95 -0.68 -4.73
C ILE A 83 -15.62 -1.24 -5.25
N HIS A 84 -15.59 -1.74 -6.49
CA HIS A 84 -14.37 -2.25 -7.12
C HIS A 84 -13.31 -1.15 -7.23
N LEU A 85 -13.69 0.05 -7.71
CA LEU A 85 -12.76 1.19 -7.75
C LEU A 85 -12.24 1.55 -6.35
N ASP A 86 -13.10 1.55 -5.35
CA ASP A 86 -12.73 1.83 -3.97
C ASP A 86 -11.72 0.82 -3.42
N ALA A 87 -12.08 -0.46 -3.48
CA ALA A 87 -11.28 -1.57 -2.97
C ALA A 87 -9.92 -1.62 -3.67
N TYR A 88 -9.90 -1.47 -5.01
CA TYR A 88 -8.65 -1.49 -5.78
C TYR A 88 -7.74 -0.32 -5.38
N SER A 89 -8.32 0.87 -5.19
CA SER A 89 -7.56 2.06 -4.79
C SER A 89 -6.97 1.93 -3.39
N ARG A 90 -7.73 1.36 -2.43
CA ARG A 90 -7.23 1.07 -1.08
C ARG A 90 -6.12 0.03 -1.09
N ARG A 91 -6.28 -1.05 -1.87
CA ARG A 91 -5.23 -2.07 -2.05
C ARG A 91 -3.96 -1.45 -2.66
N HIS A 92 -4.11 -0.58 -3.66
CA HIS A 92 -2.98 0.13 -4.28
C HIS A 92 -2.21 0.97 -3.26
N GLU A 93 -2.88 1.85 -2.53
CA GLU A 93 -2.21 2.70 -1.54
C GLU A 93 -1.67 1.86 -0.36
N GLY A 94 -2.38 0.80 0.05
CA GLY A 94 -1.91 -0.16 1.04
C GLY A 94 -0.62 -0.87 0.62
N GLN A 95 -0.52 -1.34 -0.63
CA GLN A 95 0.69 -1.98 -1.16
C GLN A 95 1.86 -0.98 -1.16
N LYS A 96 1.60 0.27 -1.54
CA LYS A 96 2.60 1.35 -1.53
C LYS A 96 3.17 1.58 -0.12
N ILE A 97 2.31 1.68 0.88
CA ILE A 97 2.72 1.83 2.29
C ILE A 97 3.51 0.61 2.73
N TYR A 98 3.01 -0.59 2.45
CA TYR A 98 3.66 -1.85 2.83
C TYR A 98 5.09 -1.96 2.26
N LEU A 99 5.31 -1.59 0.99
CA LEU A 99 6.65 -1.61 0.40
C LEU A 99 7.59 -0.56 1.02
N ARG A 100 7.09 0.64 1.32
CA ARG A 100 7.86 1.69 2.01
C ARG A 100 8.23 1.25 3.42
N GLN A 101 7.31 0.63 4.15
CA GLN A 101 7.56 0.01 5.44
C GLN A 101 8.62 -1.08 5.35
N ALA A 102 8.52 -1.97 4.37
CA ALA A 102 9.49 -3.05 4.19
C ALA A 102 10.91 -2.52 3.89
N ALA A 103 11.03 -1.43 3.12
CA ALA A 103 12.30 -0.75 2.88
C ALA A 103 12.89 -0.17 4.18
N ALA A 104 12.05 0.47 4.99
CA ALA A 104 12.48 1.02 6.28
C ALA A 104 12.89 -0.08 7.28
N GLN A 105 12.17 -1.21 7.33
CA GLN A 105 12.55 -2.38 8.16
C GLN A 105 13.88 -2.99 7.70
N ARG A 106 14.13 -3.08 6.39
CA ARG A 106 15.44 -3.50 5.86
C ARG A 106 16.55 -2.54 6.28
N TRP A 107 16.30 -1.23 6.20
CA TRP A 107 17.25 -0.21 6.65
C TRP A 107 17.61 -0.38 8.13
N ILE A 108 16.62 -0.61 9.01
CA ILE A 108 16.85 -0.86 10.44
C ILE A 108 17.77 -2.07 10.63
N LYS A 109 17.41 -3.19 10.00
CA LYS A 109 18.21 -4.43 10.07
C LYS A 109 19.65 -4.23 9.60
N TYR A 110 19.87 -3.52 8.50
CA TYR A 110 21.23 -3.25 8.00
C TYR A 110 21.99 -2.31 8.91
N ARG A 111 21.33 -1.29 9.45
CA ARG A 111 21.94 -0.38 10.42
C ARG A 111 22.37 -1.13 11.68
N GLU A 112 21.52 -2.00 12.23
CA GLU A 112 21.85 -2.84 13.39
C GLU A 112 23.07 -3.74 13.10
N GLN A 113 23.15 -4.33 11.90
CA GLN A 113 24.30 -5.15 11.50
C GLN A 113 25.60 -4.34 11.39
N VAL A 114 25.53 -3.09 10.94
CA VAL A 114 26.68 -2.18 10.85
C VAL A 114 27.13 -1.71 12.22
N LEU A 115 26.18 -1.49 13.14
CA LEU A 115 26.44 -1.01 14.49
C LEU A 115 26.86 -2.14 15.44
N GLN A 116 26.33 -3.35 15.30
CA GLN A 116 26.59 -4.49 16.21
C GLN A 116 26.37 -4.15 17.70
N GLY A 117 25.43 -3.24 17.99
CA GLY A 117 25.17 -2.73 19.34
C GLY A 117 26.01 -1.51 19.75
N ASP A 118 27.00 -1.12 18.96
CA ASP A 118 27.76 0.12 19.17
C ASP A 118 26.99 1.36 18.70
N ARG A 119 27.49 2.53 19.10
CA ARG A 119 26.96 3.82 18.61
C ARG A 119 27.59 4.21 17.26
N PRO A 120 26.92 5.07 16.47
CA PRO A 120 27.52 5.69 15.29
C PRO A 120 28.86 6.36 15.62
N SER A 121 29.88 6.06 14.84
CA SER A 121 31.26 6.53 15.01
C SER A 121 31.94 6.77 13.65
N SER A 122 33.15 7.32 13.64
CA SER A 122 33.90 7.53 12.40
C SER A 122 34.16 6.22 11.64
N ARG A 123 34.32 5.10 12.36
CA ARG A 123 34.59 3.77 11.78
C ARG A 123 33.43 3.22 10.95
N ASN A 124 32.20 3.45 11.39
CA ASN A 124 30.99 2.93 10.72
C ASN A 124 30.25 4.00 9.89
N ARG A 125 30.79 5.23 9.79
CA ARG A 125 30.15 6.33 9.06
C ARG A 125 29.87 6.02 7.58
N SER A 126 30.83 5.40 6.88
CA SER A 126 30.68 5.05 5.47
C SER A 126 29.58 4.00 5.24
N PRO A 127 29.59 2.84 5.92
CA PRO A 127 28.52 1.86 5.76
C PRO A 127 27.15 2.38 6.21
N LEU A 128 27.06 3.20 7.26
CA LEU A 128 25.78 3.83 7.65
C LEU A 128 25.22 4.75 6.54
N ARG A 129 26.08 5.54 5.88
CA ARG A 129 25.66 6.33 4.71
C ARG A 129 25.19 5.47 3.55
N ALA A 130 25.80 4.31 3.35
CA ALA A 130 25.35 3.37 2.34
C ALA A 130 23.95 2.84 2.65
N CYS A 131 23.63 2.55 3.92
CA CYS A 131 22.27 2.22 4.34
C CYS A 131 21.28 3.35 3.98
N ASP A 132 21.58 4.60 4.33
CA ASP A 132 20.70 5.74 4.03
C ASP A 132 20.46 5.91 2.53
N ASN A 133 21.52 5.79 1.72
CA ASN A 133 21.40 5.88 0.26
C ASN A 133 20.57 4.74 -0.33
N GLN A 134 20.73 3.52 0.19
CA GLN A 134 19.94 2.36 -0.21
C GLN A 134 18.46 2.58 0.12
N LEU A 135 18.13 3.06 1.33
CA LEU A 135 16.75 3.37 1.72
C LEU A 135 16.13 4.41 0.77
N ARG A 136 16.83 5.49 0.47
CA ARG A 136 16.34 6.51 -0.47
C ARG A 136 16.10 5.95 -1.86
N ALA A 137 16.99 5.10 -2.35
CA ALA A 137 16.83 4.45 -3.65
C ALA A 137 15.60 3.52 -3.66
N GLU A 138 15.40 2.72 -2.61
CA GLU A 138 14.22 1.86 -2.48
C GLU A 138 12.94 2.68 -2.39
N LEU A 139 12.88 3.71 -1.54
CA LEU A 139 11.70 4.57 -1.41
C LEU A 139 11.37 5.32 -2.71
N ALA A 140 12.39 5.73 -3.48
CA ALA A 140 12.20 6.36 -4.79
C ALA A 140 11.68 5.38 -5.85
N ALA A 141 12.04 4.10 -5.75
CA ALA A 141 11.55 3.05 -6.65
C ALA A 141 10.08 2.68 -6.41
N VAL A 142 9.52 2.96 -5.23
CA VAL A 142 8.10 2.75 -4.93
C VAL A 142 7.24 3.84 -5.58
N SER A 143 7.08 3.77 -6.90
CA SER A 143 6.20 4.64 -7.69
C SER A 143 4.82 4.02 -7.91
N ASP A 144 3.83 4.84 -8.26
CA ASP A 144 2.48 4.37 -8.54
C ASP A 144 2.42 3.45 -9.76
N GLU A 145 3.25 3.69 -10.78
CA GLU A 145 3.39 2.82 -11.95
C GLU A 145 3.96 1.44 -11.58
N TYR A 146 4.98 1.42 -10.72
CA TYR A 146 5.58 0.18 -10.24
C TYR A 146 4.53 -0.66 -9.48
N ILE A 147 3.85 -0.05 -8.50
CA ILE A 147 2.79 -0.71 -7.71
C ILE A 147 1.69 -1.27 -8.61
N TYR A 148 1.20 -0.45 -9.54
CA TYR A 148 0.13 -0.86 -10.44
C TYR A 148 0.54 -2.05 -11.31
N SER A 149 1.75 -2.01 -11.87
CA SER A 149 2.28 -3.11 -12.69
C SER A 149 2.48 -4.40 -11.90
N GLU A 150 2.95 -4.30 -10.65
CA GLU A 150 3.19 -5.44 -9.77
C GLU A 150 1.86 -6.11 -9.39
N LEU A 151 0.85 -5.32 -8.99
CA LEU A 151 -0.48 -5.82 -8.64
C LEU A 151 -1.14 -6.50 -9.85
N GLN A 152 -1.07 -5.89 -11.03
CA GLN A 152 -1.62 -6.47 -12.26
C GLN A 152 -0.93 -7.80 -12.63
N ALA A 153 0.39 -7.86 -12.54
CA ALA A 153 1.15 -9.08 -12.81
C ALA A 153 0.82 -10.18 -11.78
N SER A 154 0.69 -9.82 -10.50
CA SER A 154 0.29 -10.74 -9.43
C SER A 154 -1.10 -11.32 -9.66
N ASP A 155 -2.10 -10.47 -9.94
CA ASP A 155 -3.46 -10.91 -10.22
C ASP A 155 -3.54 -11.83 -11.46
N ALA A 156 -2.77 -11.51 -12.51
CA ALA A 156 -2.67 -12.34 -13.71
C ALA A 156 -2.04 -13.71 -13.41
N ALA A 157 -0.97 -13.74 -12.60
CA ALA A 157 -0.31 -14.98 -12.19
C ALA A 157 -1.23 -15.87 -11.34
N MET A 158 -2.15 -15.28 -10.58
CA MET A 158 -3.17 -16.00 -9.80
C MET A 158 -4.40 -16.41 -10.63
N GLY A 159 -4.47 -16.06 -11.92
CA GLY A 159 -5.61 -16.37 -12.79
C GLY A 159 -6.90 -15.63 -12.42
N ARG A 160 -6.79 -14.47 -11.75
CA ARG A 160 -7.95 -13.67 -11.32
C ARG A 160 -8.61 -12.95 -12.50
N TRP A 161 -9.90 -12.67 -12.37
CA TRP A 161 -10.64 -11.93 -13.39
C TRP A 161 -10.34 -10.42 -13.32
N THR A 162 -9.52 -9.93 -14.24
CA THR A 162 -9.01 -8.55 -14.26
C THR A 162 -9.60 -7.69 -15.39
N ALA A 163 -10.59 -8.21 -16.13
CA ALA A 163 -11.08 -7.58 -17.36
C ALA A 163 -11.72 -6.20 -17.15
N GLU A 164 -12.23 -5.92 -15.95
CA GLU A 164 -12.81 -4.62 -15.57
C GLU A 164 -11.99 -3.91 -14.47
N ASP A 165 -10.72 -4.27 -14.28
CA ASP A 165 -9.88 -3.60 -13.29
C ASP A 165 -9.72 -2.10 -13.62
N PRO A 166 -9.78 -1.21 -12.61
CA PRO A 166 -9.62 0.21 -12.84
C PRO A 166 -8.24 0.57 -13.42
N SER A 167 -8.21 1.53 -14.35
CA SER A 167 -6.95 2.11 -14.81
C SER A 167 -6.22 2.85 -13.67
N LEU A 168 -4.88 2.90 -13.72
CA LEU A 168 -4.09 3.69 -12.76
C LEU A 168 -4.57 5.14 -12.65
N ARG A 169 -4.93 5.76 -13.78
CA ARG A 169 -5.48 7.13 -13.80
C ARG A 169 -6.77 7.27 -13.00
N SER A 170 -7.63 6.24 -13.00
CA SER A 170 -8.86 6.23 -12.21
C SER A 170 -8.55 6.09 -10.73
N VAL A 171 -7.63 5.17 -10.37
CA VAL A 171 -7.16 4.96 -9.00
C VAL A 171 -6.58 6.25 -8.41
N LEU A 172 -5.64 6.89 -9.10
CA LEU A 172 -5.01 8.13 -8.61
C LEU A 172 -5.98 9.31 -8.52
N ARG A 173 -7.02 9.33 -9.35
CA ARG A 173 -8.08 10.35 -9.24
C ARG A 173 -8.94 10.09 -8.01
N TRP A 174 -9.30 8.83 -7.77
CA TRP A 174 -10.07 8.41 -6.61
C TRP A 174 -9.37 8.74 -5.30
N LEU A 175 -8.09 8.37 -5.19
CA LEU A 175 -7.26 8.66 -4.01
C LEU A 175 -7.11 10.16 -3.75
N ARG A 176 -6.93 10.98 -4.80
CA ARG A 176 -6.83 12.45 -4.65
C ARG A 176 -8.10 13.11 -4.15
N GLY A 177 -9.27 12.57 -4.49
CA GLY A 177 -10.55 13.09 -3.99
C GLY A 177 -10.80 12.82 -2.51
N ARG A 178 -9.88 12.11 -1.84
CA ARG A 178 -10.03 11.57 -0.49
C ARG A 178 -8.87 11.88 0.44
N ARG A 179 -7.95 12.75 0.01
CA ARG A 179 -6.87 13.32 0.83
C ARG A 179 -7.31 14.61 1.48
#